data_AF-A0A968JLI1-F1
#
_entry.id   AF-A0A968JLI1-F1
#
_cell.length_a   1.000
_cell.length_b   1.000
_cell.length_c   1.000
_cell.angle_alpha   90.00
_cell.angle_beta   90.00
_cell.angle_gamma   90.00
#
_symmetry.space_group_name_H-M   'P 1'
#
loop_
_entity.id
_entity.type
_entity.pdbx_description
1 polymer ?
#
loop_
_entity_poly.entity_id
_entity_poly.type
_entity_poly.pdbx_seq_one_letter_code
_entity_poly.pdbx_strand_id
1 'polypeptide(L)'
;MIPKILLLGENGNINLVFLEPECYRYCRVECGDLLLEGLYHPLKEFASLQQGWNDISVQTTQKELEIVLNNRSIFTEKYTRSMGKLKTIIIRFYGCGAIQKTSINNKLIGQINDHQLNTKQDHH
;
A
#
# COMPACT_ATOMS: atom_id res chain seq x y z
N MET A 1 14.54 10.60 6.48
CA MET A 1 14.84 9.32 5.81
C MET A 1 13.75 9.06 4.81
N ILE A 2 14.10 8.72 3.57
CA ILE A 2 13.12 8.57 2.49
C ILE A 2 13.09 7.10 2.01
N PRO A 3 12.01 6.35 2.30
CA PRO A 3 11.77 5.05 1.71
C PRO A 3 11.19 5.17 0.31
N LYS A 4 11.69 4.32 -0.59
CA LYS A 4 11.05 4.00 -1.86
C LYS A 4 10.60 2.55 -1.81
N ILE A 5 9.30 2.34 -2.03
CA ILE A 5 8.68 1.01 -2.06
C ILE A 5 8.26 0.73 -3.49
N LEU A 6 8.76 -0.37 -4.05
CA LEU A 6 8.42 -0.83 -5.39
C LEU A 6 7.88 -2.26 -5.29
N LEU A 7 6.63 -2.43 -5.71
CA LEU A 7 5.95 -3.72 -5.81
C LEU A 7 5.88 -4.10 -7.28
N LEU A 8 6.40 -5.25 -7.66
CA LEU A 8 6.39 -5.73 -9.05
C LEU A 8 5.42 -6.90 -9.19
N GLY A 9 4.38 -6.72 -9.99
CA GLY A 9 3.46 -7.76 -10.42
C GLY A 9 3.80 -8.28 -11.82
N GLU A 10 3.06 -9.30 -12.27
CA GLU A 10 3.21 -9.88 -13.62
C GLU A 10 2.98 -8.87 -14.74
N ASN A 11 2.05 -7.93 -14.54
CA ASN A 11 1.53 -7.06 -15.60
C ASN A 11 1.71 -5.57 -15.30
N GLY A 12 2.41 -5.22 -14.21
CA GLY A 12 2.54 -3.84 -13.77
C GLY A 12 3.33 -3.72 -12.47
N ASN A 13 3.47 -2.50 -11.99
CA ASN A 13 4.16 -2.20 -10.74
C ASN A 13 3.38 -1.19 -9.89
N ILE A 14 3.62 -1.19 -8.58
CA ILE A 14 3.35 -0.06 -7.70
C ILE A 14 4.67 0.58 -7.32
N ASN A 15 4.87 1.85 -7.68
CA ASN A 15 6.04 2.60 -7.28
C ASN A 15 5.62 3.75 -6.36
N LEU A 16 6.03 3.68 -5.09
CA LEU A 16 5.76 4.69 -4.07
C LEU A 16 7.08 5.35 -3.65
N VAL A 17 7.15 6.65 -3.82
CA VAL A 17 8.25 7.47 -3.32
C VAL A 17 7.68 8.39 -2.26
N PHE A 18 8.00 8.12 -1.00
CA PHE A 18 7.73 9.07 0.07
C PHE A 18 8.77 10.18 0.02
N LEU A 19 8.47 11.36 0.53
CA LEU A 19 9.41 12.48 0.52
C LEU A 19 9.36 13.23 1.85
N GLU A 20 10.34 14.11 2.05
CA GLU A 20 10.26 15.06 3.15
C GLU A 20 9.16 16.11 2.88
N PRO A 21 8.64 16.76 3.94
CA PRO A 21 7.75 17.91 3.79
C PRO A 21 8.29 18.90 2.75
N GLU A 22 7.39 19.55 2.01
CA GLU A 22 7.72 20.52 0.94
C GLU A 22 8.31 19.94 -0.35
N CYS A 23 8.72 18.66 -0.37
CA CYS A 23 9.19 17.98 -1.58
C CYS A 23 8.08 17.25 -2.36
N TYR A 24 6.83 17.35 -1.92
CA TYR A 24 5.68 16.59 -2.46
C TYR A 24 5.50 16.69 -3.98
N ARG A 25 5.96 17.77 -4.63
CA ARG A 25 5.92 17.92 -6.09
C ARG A 25 6.66 16.81 -6.86
N TYR A 26 7.59 16.12 -6.21
CA TYR A 26 8.36 15.02 -6.78
C TYR A 26 7.80 13.64 -6.40
N CYS A 27 6.70 13.58 -5.64
CA CYS A 27 6.03 12.32 -5.37
C CYS A 27 5.52 11.73 -6.67
N ARG A 28 5.65 10.41 -6.80
CA ARG A 28 5.10 9.65 -7.93
C ARG A 28 4.43 8.41 -7.40
N VAL A 29 3.23 8.16 -7.90
CA VAL A 29 2.48 6.91 -7.72
C VAL A 29 2.26 6.35 -9.11
N GLU A 30 2.74 5.14 -9.33
CA GLU A 30 2.45 4.35 -10.54
C GLU A 30 1.71 3.11 -10.11
N CYS A 31 0.59 2.75 -10.76
CA CYS A 31 -0.16 1.52 -10.48
C CYS A 31 -0.94 1.07 -11.72
N GLY A 32 -0.44 0.04 -12.42
CA GLY A 32 -1.09 -0.42 -13.65
C GLY A 32 -1.06 0.66 -14.74
N ASP A 33 -2.22 1.22 -15.07
CA ASP A 33 -2.42 2.35 -15.98
C ASP A 33 -2.41 3.73 -15.29
N LEU A 34 -2.42 3.74 -13.95
CA LEU A 34 -2.36 4.96 -13.16
C LEU A 34 -0.93 5.49 -13.12
N LEU A 35 -0.75 6.76 -13.52
CA LEU A 35 0.48 7.52 -13.31
C LEU A 35 0.12 8.88 -12.74
N LEU A 36 0.44 9.09 -11.46
CA LEU A 36 0.22 10.35 -10.76
C LEU A 36 1.54 10.94 -10.31
N GLU A 37 1.71 12.21 -10.60
CA GLU A 37 2.86 12.99 -10.17
C GLU A 37 2.38 14.15 -9.30
N GLY A 38 3.10 14.42 -8.21
CA GLY A 38 2.72 15.39 -7.20
C GLY A 38 2.73 16.85 -7.68
N LEU A 39 3.31 17.11 -8.86
CA LEU A 39 3.21 18.39 -9.55
C LEU A 39 1.79 18.66 -10.07
N TYR A 40 1.08 17.60 -10.46
CA TYR A 40 -0.24 17.69 -11.10
C TYR A 40 -1.38 17.19 -10.21
N HIS A 41 -1.07 16.45 -9.15
CA HIS A 41 -2.03 15.80 -8.27
C HIS A 41 -1.73 16.07 -6.80
N PRO A 42 -2.76 16.11 -5.93
CA PRO A 42 -2.60 16.38 -4.50
C PRO A 42 -1.99 15.17 -3.78
N LEU A 43 -0.68 14.98 -3.90
CA LEU A 43 0.09 13.92 -3.22
C LEU A 43 0.79 14.42 -1.94
N LYS A 44 0.31 15.53 -1.35
CA LYS A 44 0.93 16.17 -0.18
C LYS A 44 1.05 15.22 1.01
N GLU A 45 0.10 14.30 1.20
CA GLU A 45 0.11 13.35 2.30
C GLU A 45 1.27 12.32 2.19
N PHE A 46 1.89 12.11 1.02
CA PHE A 46 3.10 11.28 0.90
C PHE A 46 4.36 11.97 1.47
N ALA A 47 4.27 13.27 1.78
CA ALA A 47 5.31 14.04 2.43
C ALA A 47 5.13 14.13 3.96
N SER A 48 4.32 13.22 4.55
CA SER A 48 3.94 13.23 5.98
C SER A 48 4.66 12.18 6.84
N LEU A 49 5.76 11.60 6.34
CA LEU A 49 6.56 10.67 7.14
C LEU A 49 7.02 11.33 8.43
N GLN A 50 6.64 10.71 9.55
CA GLN A 50 7.04 11.18 10.87
C GLN A 50 8.48 10.76 11.15
N GLN A 51 9.17 11.50 12.02
CA GLN A 51 10.47 11.04 12.51
C GLN A 51 10.28 9.78 13.38
N GLY A 52 11.02 8.72 13.06
CA GLY A 52 10.97 7.44 13.77
C GLY A 52 10.39 6.29 12.94
N TRP A 53 9.83 5.30 13.64
CA TRP A 53 9.17 4.14 13.02
C TRP A 53 7.84 4.56 12.39
N ASN A 54 7.60 4.13 11.16
CA ASN A 54 6.36 4.38 10.44
C ASN A 54 5.81 3.05 9.93
N ASP A 55 4.50 2.89 10.05
CA ASP A 55 3.77 1.75 9.49
C ASP A 55 3.20 2.14 8.13
N ILE A 56 3.64 1.44 7.09
CA ILE A 56 3.18 1.65 5.71
C ILE A 56 2.46 0.39 5.25
N SER A 57 1.21 0.52 4.83
CA SER A 57 0.42 -0.55 4.23
C SER A 57 -0.02 -0.15 2.84
N VAL A 58 0.16 -1.07 1.89
CA VAL A 58 -0.32 -0.95 0.51
C VAL A 58 -1.39 -2.01 0.32
N GLN A 59 -2.63 -1.58 0.05
CA GLN A 59 -3.77 -2.47 -0.10
C GLN A 59 -4.30 -2.34 -1.52
N THR A 60 -4.63 -3.48 -2.12
CA THR A 60 -5.26 -3.53 -3.43
C THR A 60 -6.52 -4.37 -3.34
N THR A 61 -7.68 -3.76 -3.55
CA THR A 61 -8.99 -4.41 -3.41
C THR A 61 -9.84 -4.04 -4.62
N GLN A 62 -10.31 -5.01 -5.40
CA GLN A 62 -11.20 -4.77 -6.56
C GLN A 62 -10.73 -3.66 -7.53
N LYS A 63 -9.42 -3.63 -7.83
CA LYS A 63 -8.76 -2.60 -8.65
C LYS A 63 -8.78 -1.18 -8.08
N GLU A 64 -8.87 -1.08 -6.77
CA GLU A 64 -8.63 0.13 -6.00
C GLU A 64 -7.33 -0.04 -5.21
N LEU A 65 -6.46 0.96 -5.30
CA LEU A 65 -5.23 1.08 -4.54
C LEU A 65 -5.47 1.99 -3.35
N GLU A 66 -5.19 1.51 -2.14
CA GLU A 66 -5.18 2.32 -0.93
C GLU A 66 -3.78 2.28 -0.29
N ILE A 67 -3.25 3.46 0.01
CA ILE A 67 -2.03 3.62 0.80
C ILE A 67 -2.40 4.13 2.19
N VAL A 68 -2.00 3.37 3.20
CA VAL A 68 -2.21 3.70 4.61
C VAL A 68 -0.86 3.97 5.27
N LEU A 69 -0.74 5.11 5.92
CA LEU A 69 0.42 5.51 6.71
C LEU A 69 -0.02 5.70 8.17
N ASN A 70 0.62 4.99 9.10
CA ASN A 70 0.34 5.06 10.53
C ASN A 70 -1.16 4.94 10.85
N ASN A 71 -1.82 3.91 10.29
CA ASN A 71 -3.26 3.63 10.40
C ASN A 71 -4.21 4.69 9.82
N ARG A 72 -3.70 5.66 9.06
CA ARG A 72 -4.52 6.66 8.35
C ARG A 72 -4.40 6.44 6.84
N SER A 73 -5.55 6.36 6.15
CA SER A 73 -5.57 6.37 4.69
C SER A 73 -5.08 7.72 4.18
N ILE A 74 -4.02 7.71 3.36
CA ILE A 74 -3.40 8.92 2.79
C ILE A 74 -3.60 9.04 1.28
N PHE A 75 -4.08 7.96 0.64
CA PHE A 75 -4.31 7.93 -0.80
C PHE A 75 -5.22 6.76 -1.15
N THR A 76 -6.20 7.03 -2.01
CA THR A 76 -7.07 6.00 -2.60
C THR A 76 -7.28 6.35 -4.06
N GLU A 77 -7.02 5.41 -4.96
CA GLU A 77 -7.34 5.57 -6.38
C GLU A 77 -7.75 4.29 -7.07
N LYS A 78 -8.56 4.45 -8.12
CA LYS A 78 -8.96 3.34 -8.98
C LYS A 78 -8.01 3.20 -10.16
N TYR A 79 -7.77 1.96 -10.56
CA TYR A 79 -6.98 1.63 -11.74
C TYR A 79 -7.74 0.61 -12.59
N THR A 80 -7.49 0.55 -13.90
CA THR A 80 -8.26 -0.33 -14.79
C THR A 80 -7.54 -1.65 -15.05
N ARG A 81 -6.20 -1.62 -15.11
CA ARG A 81 -5.38 -2.77 -15.46
C ARG A 81 -4.91 -3.55 -14.23
N SER A 82 -5.25 -4.83 -14.15
CA SER A 82 -4.72 -5.70 -13.10
C SER A 82 -3.20 -5.81 -13.17
N MET A 83 -2.55 -5.73 -12.00
CA MET A 83 -1.10 -5.94 -11.88
C MET A 83 -0.70 -7.42 -11.92
N GLY A 84 -1.68 -8.34 -11.91
CA GLY A 84 -1.45 -9.79 -11.80
C GLY A 84 -0.95 -10.19 -10.41
N LYS A 85 -0.29 -11.34 -10.32
CA LYS A 85 0.30 -11.80 -9.04
C LYS A 85 1.52 -10.96 -8.67
N LEU A 86 1.62 -10.55 -7.41
CA LEU A 86 2.83 -9.92 -6.87
C LEU A 86 4.00 -10.91 -6.93
N LYS A 87 5.13 -10.48 -7.49
CA LYS A 87 6.35 -11.29 -7.65
C LYS A 87 7.49 -10.79 -6.78
N THR A 88 7.62 -9.47 -6.62
CA THR A 88 8.76 -8.88 -5.95
C THR A 88 8.37 -7.65 -5.14
N ILE A 89 8.98 -7.51 -3.97
CA ILE A 89 8.94 -6.30 -3.15
C ILE A 89 10.37 -5.79 -3.05
N ILE A 90 10.57 -4.53 -3.42
CA ILE A 90 11.84 -3.83 -3.30
C ILE A 90 11.62 -2.64 -2.38
N ILE A 91 12.35 -2.59 -1.28
CA ILE A 91 12.36 -1.45 -0.37
C ILE A 91 13.78 -0.88 -0.40
N ARG A 92 13.88 0.40 -0.76
CA ARG A 92 15.15 1.14 -0.80
C ARG A 92 15.04 2.34 0.11
N PHE A 93 16.13 2.63 0.82
CA PHE A 93 16.26 3.84 1.62
C PHE A 93 17.28 4.76 0.95
N TYR A 94 16.94 6.03 0.81
CA TYR A 94 17.95 7.05 0.57
C TYR A 94 18.54 7.43 1.94
N GLY A 95 19.80 7.04 2.15
CA GLY A 95 20.49 7.10 3.45
C GLY A 95 20.40 5.80 4.25
N CYS A 96 20.64 5.87 5.56
CA CYS A 96 20.52 4.72 6.45
C CYS A 96 19.06 4.52 6.85
N GLY A 97 18.54 3.30 6.67
CA GLY A 97 17.19 2.93 7.08
C GLY A 97 17.11 1.50 7.57
N ALA A 98 16.04 1.18 8.28
CA ALA A 98 15.82 -0.13 8.86
C ALA A 98 14.38 -0.58 8.63
N ILE A 99 14.20 -1.89 8.46
CA ILE A 99 12.90 -2.54 8.37
C ILE A 99 12.80 -3.48 9.56
N GLN A 100 11.82 -3.27 10.43
CA GLN A 100 11.59 -4.14 11.57
C GLN A 100 10.73 -5.35 11.20
N LYS A 101 9.68 -5.12 10.40
CA LYS A 101 8.71 -6.16 10.02
C LYS A 101 8.21 -5.93 8.60
N THR A 102 7.96 -7.03 7.89
CA THR A 102 7.27 -7.02 6.60
C THR A 102 6.34 -8.22 6.56
N SER A 103 5.13 -8.03 6.07
CA SER A 103 4.15 -9.10 5.89
C SER A 103 3.35 -8.88 4.62
N ILE A 104 3.03 -9.96 3.93
CA ILE A 104 2.13 -9.96 2.78
C ILE A 104 0.93 -10.81 3.18
N ASN A 105 -0.26 -10.22 3.13
CA ASN A 105 -1.49 -10.92 3.46
C ASN A 105 -2.37 -10.94 2.22
N ASN A 106 -2.79 -12.13 1.80
CA ASN A 106 -3.81 -12.26 0.77
C ASN A 106 -5.16 -12.45 1.48
N LYS A 107 -5.89 -11.37 1.71
CA LYS A 107 -7.29 -11.48 2.13
C LYS A 107 -8.11 -11.81 0.90
N LEU A 108 -8.43 -13.10 0.72
CA LEU A 108 -9.44 -13.51 -0.24
C LEU A 108 -10.78 -12.90 0.21
N ILE A 109 -11.33 -12.02 -0.62
CA ILE A 109 -12.71 -11.53 -0.46
C ILE A 109 -13.61 -12.75 -0.74
N GLY A 110 -13.97 -13.47 0.32
CA GLY A 110 -14.77 -14.70 0.19
C GLY A 110 -14.71 -15.68 1.37
N GLN A 111 -13.82 -15.50 2.36
CA GLN A 111 -13.87 -16.28 3.60
C GLN A 111 -14.31 -15.38 4.76
N ILE A 112 -15.57 -14.95 4.72
CA ILE A 112 -16.28 -14.56 5.94
C ILE A 112 -16.75 -15.87 6.58
N ASN A 113 -15.95 -16.39 7.51
CA ASN A 113 -16.34 -17.20 8.68
C ASN A 113 -17.60 -18.09 8.58
N ASP A 114 -17.49 -19.27 7.95
CA ASP A 114 -18.38 -20.43 8.22
C ASP A 114 -18.03 -21.15 9.55
N HIS A 115 -17.53 -20.43 10.55
CA HIS A 115 -17.13 -21.01 11.84
C HIS A 115 -17.74 -20.31 13.08
N GLN A 116 -18.94 -19.74 12.92
CA GLN A 116 -19.74 -19.24 14.05
C GLN A 116 -21.21 -19.71 14.03
N LEU A 117 -21.58 -20.74 13.26
CA LEU A 117 -22.91 -21.36 13.28
C LEU A 117 -22.81 -22.87 13.47
N ASN A 118 -22.27 -23.33 14.59
CA ASN A 118 -22.54 -24.68 15.10
C ASN A 118 -22.15 -24.85 16.58
N THR A 119 -22.70 -24.01 17.45
CA THR A 119 -22.83 -24.34 18.87
C THR A 119 -24.09 -23.65 19.41
N LYS A 120 -25.25 -24.24 19.15
CA LYS A 120 -26.47 -24.16 19.99
C LYS A 120 -27.61 -25.00 19.37
N GLN A 121 -27.36 -26.29 19.23
CA GLN A 121 -28.40 -27.31 19.35
C GLN A 121 -27.71 -28.47 20.07
N ASP A 122 -27.96 -28.58 21.37
CA ASP A 122 -28.16 -29.84 22.09
C ASP A 122 -28.30 -29.60 23.60
N HIS A 123 -29.15 -30.45 24.20
CA HIS A 123 -29.64 -30.52 25.59
C HIS A 123 -30.95 -29.75 25.83
N HIS A 124 -32.08 -30.43 25.62
CA HIS A 124 -32.86 -31.23 26.59
C HIS A 124 -33.63 -30.35 27.58
#